data_AF-A0AAV8RI95-F1
#
_entry.id   AF-A0AAV8RI95-F1
#
_cell.length_a   1.000
_cell.length_b   1.000
_cell.length_c   1.000
_cell.angle_alpha   90.00
_cell.angle_beta   90.00
_cell.angle_gamma   90.00
#
_symmetry.space_group_name_H-M   'P 1'
#
loop_
_entity.id
_entity.type
_entity.pdbx_description
1 polymer ?
#
loop_
_entity_poly.entity_id
_entity_poly.type
_entity_poly.pdbx_seq_one_letter_code
_entity_poly.pdbx_strand_id
1 'polypeptide(L)'
;MITGTTQADHAVPIIDSTTDGFEAGISKGGQTREHALLAFALAVKQMICCCNKRDSTTPKYSKARYDEIVQVSSYLKKVGSDPEKIPFVPIFGFEGDNMIEISTNLDCVTWCPDDNVGFNVKNVAVKDLKRGYVASNSEGRPTQQRRQPAPGQIGNGFVKMIPTRPMVVETFSEYLPLGRSAVRDMRRTVAVGVIKSLEKKDPTGDKVTKASKNSSITT
;
A
#
# COMPACT_ATOMS: atom_id res chain seq x y z
N MET A 1 13.43 -6.72 -4.96
CA MET A 1 12.13 -6.33 -4.39
C MET A 1 10.95 -6.83 -5.23
N ILE A 2 10.89 -6.57 -6.54
CA ILE A 2 9.72 -6.87 -7.41
C ILE A 2 9.23 -8.33 -7.32
N THR A 3 10.11 -9.32 -7.43
CA THR A 3 9.75 -10.75 -7.34
C THR A 3 9.28 -11.20 -5.94
N GLY A 4 9.70 -10.48 -4.89
CA GLY A 4 9.20 -10.74 -3.54
C GLY A 4 7.80 -10.18 -3.35
N THR A 5 7.55 -8.99 -3.88
CA THR A 5 6.24 -8.32 -3.77
C THR A 5 5.15 -9.05 -4.56
N THR A 6 5.48 -9.78 -5.63
CA THR A 6 4.48 -10.57 -6.40
C THR A 6 3.84 -11.72 -5.61
N GLN A 7 4.49 -12.18 -4.53
CA GLN A 7 3.97 -13.25 -3.66
C GLN A 7 3.49 -12.72 -2.30
N ALA A 8 3.59 -11.41 -2.06
CA ALA A 8 3.31 -10.84 -0.75
C ALA A 8 1.82 -10.49 -0.58
N ASP A 9 1.22 -10.92 0.52
CA ASP A 9 -0.13 -10.53 0.92
C ASP A 9 -0.15 -9.19 1.69
N HIS A 10 0.96 -8.88 2.38
CA HIS A 10 1.15 -7.66 3.18
C HIS A 10 2.45 -6.96 2.80
N ALA A 11 2.44 -5.62 2.83
CA ALA A 11 3.63 -4.79 2.62
C ALA A 11 3.89 -3.92 3.84
N VAL A 12 5.15 -3.86 4.26
CA VAL A 12 5.60 -2.99 5.36
C VAL A 12 6.66 -2.02 4.84
N PRO A 13 6.26 -0.92 4.16
CA PRO A 13 7.20 0.11 3.75
C PRO A 13 7.78 0.82 4.98
N ILE A 14 9.10 0.80 5.08
CA ILE A 14 9.85 1.55 6.09
C ILE A 14 10.14 2.95 5.55
N ILE A 15 9.73 3.97 6.30
CA ILE A 15 9.95 5.38 5.99
C ILE A 15 10.98 5.93 6.97
N ASP A 16 12.04 6.55 6.46
CA ASP A 16 13.02 7.23 7.30
C ASP A 16 12.43 8.55 7.82
N SER A 17 12.49 8.79 9.13
CA SER A 17 11.97 10.00 9.78
C SER A 17 13.01 11.12 9.91
N THR A 18 14.29 10.83 9.65
CA THR A 18 15.37 11.81 9.74
C THR A 18 15.17 12.97 8.76
N THR A 19 15.72 14.14 9.12
CA THR A 19 15.83 15.27 8.19
C THR A 19 16.71 14.86 7.02
N ASP A 20 16.31 15.19 5.79
CA ASP A 20 16.89 14.76 4.51
C ASP A 20 16.57 13.32 4.10
N GLY A 21 16.53 12.38 5.04
CA GLY A 21 16.20 10.98 4.76
C GLY A 21 14.78 10.79 4.23
N PHE A 22 13.81 11.46 4.88
CA PHE A 22 12.41 11.45 4.45
C PHE A 22 12.23 12.10 3.06
N GLU A 23 12.82 13.28 2.88
CA GLU A 23 12.72 14.08 1.67
C GLU A 23 13.34 13.36 0.47
N ALA A 24 14.50 12.72 0.68
CA ALA A 24 15.14 11.89 -0.34
C ALA A 24 14.25 10.69 -0.73
N GLY A 25 13.61 10.04 0.24
CA GLY A 25 12.74 8.87 0.04
C GLY A 25 11.44 9.17 -0.70
N ILE A 26 10.84 10.35 -0.48
CA ILE A 26 9.59 10.78 -1.13
C ILE A 26 9.79 11.57 -2.43
N SER A 27 11.04 11.96 -2.72
CA SER A 27 11.41 12.66 -3.95
C SER A 27 10.99 11.89 -5.22
N LYS A 28 11.04 12.55 -6.39
CA LYS A 28 10.65 11.95 -7.69
C LYS A 28 11.41 10.66 -8.05
N GLY A 29 12.63 10.48 -7.54
CA GLY A 29 13.44 9.27 -7.71
C GLY A 29 13.64 8.49 -6.42
N GLY A 30 12.87 8.81 -5.37
CA GLY A 30 12.99 8.20 -4.06
C GLY A 30 12.46 6.78 -4.04
N GLN A 31 13.15 5.91 -3.29
CA GLN A 31 12.83 4.49 -3.25
C GLN A 31 11.52 4.21 -2.50
N THR A 32 11.19 4.96 -1.45
CA THR A 32 9.92 4.83 -0.71
C THR A 32 8.73 5.04 -1.64
N ARG A 33 8.84 6.03 -2.53
CA ARG A 33 7.83 6.35 -3.53
C ARG A 33 7.66 5.23 -4.56
N GLU A 34 8.77 4.71 -5.10
CA GLU A 34 8.76 3.62 -6.07
C GLU A 34 8.23 2.32 -5.46
N HIS A 35 8.63 1.99 -4.23
CA HIS A 35 8.18 0.79 -3.53
C HIS A 35 6.69 0.83 -3.18
N ALA A 36 6.16 1.98 -2.77
CA ALA A 36 4.72 2.16 -2.56
C ALA A 36 3.92 1.97 -3.85
N LEU A 37 4.41 2.52 -4.97
CA LEU A 37 3.79 2.33 -6.28
C LEU A 37 3.83 0.86 -6.72
N LEU A 38 4.96 0.17 -6.49
CA LEU A 38 5.11 -1.25 -6.82
C LEU A 38 4.23 -2.15 -5.95
N ALA A 39 4.09 -1.87 -4.66
CA ALA A 39 3.19 -2.60 -3.77
C ALA A 39 1.73 -2.50 -4.26
N PHE A 40 1.31 -1.30 -4.68
CA PHE A 40 0.00 -1.10 -5.27
C PHE A 40 -0.15 -1.80 -6.63
N ALA A 41 0.87 -1.70 -7.49
CA ALA A 41 0.88 -2.32 -8.82
C ALA A 41 0.73 -3.84 -8.79
N LEU A 42 1.39 -4.46 -7.81
CA LEU A 42 1.34 -5.89 -7.58
C LEU A 42 0.16 -6.26 -6.68
N ALA A 43 -0.74 -5.30 -6.43
CA ALA A 43 -1.96 -5.34 -5.62
C ALA A 43 -1.84 -6.06 -4.28
N VAL A 44 -0.81 -5.67 -3.54
CA VAL A 44 -0.75 -5.90 -2.10
C VAL A 44 -1.85 -5.06 -1.46
N LYS A 45 -2.91 -5.72 -0.97
CA LYS A 45 -4.11 -5.05 -0.45
C LYS A 45 -3.92 -4.45 0.93
N GLN A 46 -2.98 -5.00 1.71
CA GLN A 46 -2.74 -4.59 3.09
C GLN A 46 -1.35 -3.99 3.23
N MET A 47 -1.29 -2.80 3.79
CA MET A 47 -0.03 -2.07 3.95
C MET A 47 0.03 -1.41 5.32
N ILE A 48 1.19 -1.50 5.97
CA ILE A 48 1.47 -0.88 7.27
C ILE A 48 2.71 0.01 7.08
N CYS A 49 2.54 1.32 7.22
CA CYS A 49 3.65 2.27 7.04
C CYS A 49 4.40 2.44 8.35
N CYS A 50 5.67 2.06 8.40
CA CYS A 50 6.46 2.20 9.62
C CYS A 50 7.43 3.39 9.51
N CYS A 51 7.25 4.40 10.36
CA CYS A 51 8.10 5.59 10.42
C CYS A 51 9.28 5.33 11.36
N ASN A 52 10.44 4.99 10.80
CA ASN A 52 11.64 4.55 11.51
C ASN A 52 12.61 5.71 11.82
N LYS A 53 13.58 5.47 12.72
CA LYS A 53 14.62 6.42 13.17
C LYS A 53 14.07 7.68 13.85
N ARG A 54 13.13 7.47 14.77
CA ARG A 54 12.46 8.53 15.54
C ARG A 54 13.35 9.21 16.58
N ASP A 55 14.37 8.51 17.04
CA ASP A 55 15.43 8.97 17.94
C ASP A 55 16.25 10.14 17.34
N SER A 56 16.40 10.12 16.01
CA SER A 56 17.27 11.01 15.24
C SER A 56 16.52 12.22 14.65
N THR A 57 15.24 12.43 15.02
CA THR A 57 14.52 13.64 14.65
C THR A 57 14.98 14.82 15.50
N THR A 58 14.84 16.04 14.98
CA THR A 58 15.17 17.27 15.71
C THR A 58 13.89 18.11 15.89
N PRO A 59 13.28 18.21 17.08
CA PRO A 59 13.61 17.56 18.35
C PRO A 59 13.34 16.04 18.36
N LYS A 60 13.95 15.31 19.31
CA LYS A 60 13.79 13.85 19.42
C LYS A 60 12.32 13.49 19.61
N TYR A 61 11.85 12.46 18.93
CA TYR A 61 10.45 12.00 18.99
C TYR A 61 9.42 13.10 18.67
N SER A 62 9.75 14.04 17.78
CA SER A 62 8.89 15.19 17.46
C SER A 62 7.57 14.79 16.80
N LYS A 63 6.44 15.08 17.45
CA LYS A 63 5.10 14.90 16.86
C LYS A 63 4.92 15.69 15.56
N ALA A 64 5.46 16.91 15.47
CA ALA A 64 5.37 17.71 14.25
C ALA A 64 5.98 17.01 13.03
N ARG A 65 7.11 16.32 13.21
CA ARG A 65 7.74 15.53 12.14
C ARG A 65 6.89 14.30 11.78
N TYR A 66 6.12 13.76 12.72
CA TYR A 66 5.18 12.67 12.44
C TYR A 66 4.04 13.12 11.56
N ASP A 67 3.40 14.22 11.92
CA ASP A 67 2.28 14.75 11.16
C ASP A 67 2.70 15.13 9.72
N GLU A 68 3.95 15.58 9.54
CA GLU A 68 4.55 15.79 8.22
C GLU A 68 4.69 14.48 7.43
N ILE A 69 5.23 13.42 8.04
CA ILE A 69 5.39 12.12 7.37
C ILE A 69 4.02 11.50 7.05
N VAL A 70 3.01 11.70 7.90
CA VAL A 70 1.63 11.26 7.66
C VAL A 70 1.04 11.94 6.41
N GLN A 71 1.57 13.08 5.94
CA GLN A 71 1.16 13.67 4.66
C GLN A 71 1.43 12.75 3.45
N VAL A 72 2.29 11.73 3.59
CA VAL A 72 2.47 10.67 2.58
C VAL A 72 1.15 9.93 2.28
N SER A 73 0.19 9.92 3.21
CA SER A 73 -1.18 9.43 2.97
C SER A 73 -1.84 10.06 1.73
N SER A 74 -1.58 11.35 1.48
CA SER A 74 -2.09 12.06 0.29
C SER A 74 -1.47 11.52 -1.02
N TYR A 75 -0.21 11.10 -0.97
CA TYR A 75 0.47 10.46 -2.08
C TYR A 75 -0.06 9.05 -2.31
N LEU A 76 -0.24 8.27 -1.25
CA LEU A 76 -0.80 6.91 -1.32
C LEU A 76 -2.21 6.91 -1.91
N LYS A 77 -3.02 7.93 -1.58
CA LYS A 77 -4.34 8.14 -2.17
C LYS A 77 -4.28 8.40 -3.68
N LYS A 78 -3.26 9.10 -4.18
CA LYS A 78 -3.04 9.32 -5.63
C LYS A 78 -2.57 8.05 -6.34
N VAL A 79 -1.82 7.20 -5.64
CA VAL A 79 -1.35 5.91 -6.16
C VAL A 79 -2.53 4.92 -6.28
N GLY A 80 -3.52 5.04 -5.41
CA GLY A 80 -4.75 4.24 -5.43
C GLY A 80 -5.01 3.45 -4.15
N SER A 81 -4.19 3.62 -3.12
CA SER A 81 -4.39 2.99 -1.81
C SER A 81 -5.30 3.82 -0.92
N ASP A 82 -6.19 3.17 -0.16
CA ASP A 82 -7.06 3.82 0.82
C ASP A 82 -6.24 4.23 2.06
N PRO A 83 -6.07 5.54 2.36
CA PRO A 83 -5.24 5.98 3.48
C PRO A 83 -5.84 5.62 4.85
N GLU A 84 -7.16 5.45 4.92
CA GLU A 84 -7.86 5.07 6.16
C GLU A 84 -7.56 3.63 6.60
N LYS A 85 -7.15 2.75 5.68
CA LYS A 85 -6.83 1.35 6.00
C LYS A 85 -5.35 1.13 6.29
N ILE A 86 -4.53 2.18 6.20
CA ILE A 86 -3.08 2.09 6.29
C ILE A 86 -2.67 2.71 7.63
N PRO A 87 -2.38 1.89 8.65
CA PRO A 87 -1.84 2.41 9.89
C PRO A 87 -0.42 2.92 9.66
N PHE A 88 -0.14 4.08 10.25
CA PHE A 88 1.20 4.62 10.37
C PHE A 88 1.70 4.31 11.78
N VAL A 89 2.78 3.56 11.88
CA VAL A 89 3.36 3.15 13.16
C VAL A 89 4.71 3.84 13.31
N PRO A 90 4.88 4.77 14.28
CA PRO A 90 6.18 5.30 14.61
C PRO A 90 6.99 4.22 15.34
N ILE A 91 8.14 3.85 14.79
CA ILE A 91 9.02 2.82 15.33
C ILE A 91 10.45 3.34 15.45
N PHE A 92 11.25 2.65 16.26
CA PHE A 92 12.69 2.77 16.22
C PHE A 92 13.34 1.39 16.22
N GLY A 93 13.86 0.97 15.07
CA GLY A 93 14.34 -0.40 14.90
C GLY A 93 15.64 -0.76 15.59
N PHE A 94 16.38 0.20 16.15
CA PHE A 94 17.62 -0.11 16.87
C PHE A 94 17.36 -0.45 18.35
N GLU A 95 16.57 0.36 19.05
CA GLU A 95 16.15 0.05 20.44
C GLU A 95 14.89 -0.84 20.50
N GLY A 96 14.13 -0.96 19.40
CA GLY A 96 12.93 -1.79 19.33
C GLY A 96 11.64 -1.09 19.76
N ASP A 97 11.63 0.25 19.84
CA ASP A 97 10.44 1.01 20.24
C ASP A 97 9.25 0.74 19.31
N ASN A 98 8.09 0.47 19.91
CA ASN A 98 6.82 0.22 19.24
C ASN A 98 6.83 -0.95 18.23
N MET A 99 7.77 -1.89 18.38
CA MET A 99 7.81 -3.11 17.56
C MET A 99 7.08 -4.29 18.20
N ILE A 100 7.23 -4.45 19.51
CA ILE A 100 6.62 -5.52 20.29
C ILE A 100 5.82 -4.89 21.45
N GLU A 101 6.47 -4.00 22.20
CA GLU A 101 5.88 -3.28 23.31
C GLU A 101 5.77 -1.79 22.98
N ILE A 102 4.81 -1.13 23.64
CA ILE A 102 4.61 0.32 23.51
C ILE A 102 5.76 1.02 24.24
N SER A 103 6.45 1.93 23.55
CA SER A 103 7.53 2.70 24.13
C SER A 103 7.01 3.84 25.00
N THR A 104 7.60 4.01 26.18
CA THR A 104 7.37 5.17 27.07
C THR A 104 8.00 6.45 26.54
N ASN A 105 8.91 6.38 25.57
CA ASN A 105 9.56 7.57 24.98
C ASN A 105 8.65 8.30 23.97
N LEU A 106 7.58 7.63 23.53
CA LEU A 106 6.60 8.09 22.56
C LEU A 106 5.32 8.53 23.25
N ASP A 107 5.43 9.35 24.31
CA ASP A 107 4.30 9.92 25.07
C ASP A 107 3.30 10.70 24.21
N CYS A 108 3.68 11.08 22.98
CA CYS A 108 2.90 11.91 22.07
C CYS A 108 2.24 11.15 20.89
N VAL A 109 2.32 9.81 20.86
CA VAL A 109 1.51 8.94 19.97
C VAL A 109 0.30 8.39 20.72
N THR A 110 -0.13 9.09 21.76
CA THR A 110 -1.45 8.88 22.34
C THR A 110 -2.48 9.19 21.25
N TRP A 111 -3.16 8.13 20.79
CA TRP A 111 -4.38 8.10 19.99
C TRP A 111 -4.20 8.40 18.49
N CYS A 112 -3.90 7.36 17.73
CA CYS A 112 -4.22 7.36 16.31
C CYS A 112 -5.73 7.16 16.13
N PRO A 113 -6.38 7.81 15.15
CA PRO A 113 -7.78 7.56 14.80
C PRO A 113 -7.94 6.19 14.13
N ASP A 114 -7.70 5.12 14.88
CA ASP A 114 -8.06 3.72 14.60
C ASP A 114 -7.76 2.75 15.78
N ASP A 115 -7.38 3.27 16.96
CA ASP A 115 -7.16 2.42 18.14
C ASP A 115 -8.49 1.87 18.69
N ASN A 116 -8.50 0.61 19.16
CA ASN A 116 -9.63 0.07 19.92
C ASN A 116 -9.55 0.58 21.36
N VAL A 117 -10.10 1.76 21.57
CA VAL A 117 -9.98 2.48 22.84
C VAL A 117 -11.29 2.52 23.61
N GLY A 118 -11.23 2.10 24.87
CA GLY A 118 -12.31 2.30 25.85
C GLY A 118 -12.15 3.66 26.53
N PHE A 119 -13.11 4.55 26.36
CA PHE A 119 -13.19 5.82 27.08
C PHE A 119 -14.37 5.83 28.05
N ASN A 120 -14.20 6.40 29.24
CA ASN A 120 -15.26 6.50 30.23
C ASN A 120 -16.14 7.73 29.94
N VAL A 121 -17.44 7.52 29.72
CA VAL A 121 -18.41 8.59 29.47
C VAL A 121 -19.25 8.82 30.71
N LYS A 122 -19.19 10.02 31.28
CA LYS A 122 -20.03 10.40 32.42
C LYS A 122 -21.43 10.79 31.94
N ASN A 123 -22.46 10.43 32.70
CA ASN A 123 -23.84 10.85 32.49
C ASN A 123 -24.53 10.30 31.22
N VAL A 124 -24.07 9.16 30.69
CA VAL A 124 -24.72 8.42 29.59
C VAL A 124 -24.99 6.99 30.06
N ALA A 125 -26.23 6.51 29.93
CA ALA A 125 -26.59 5.16 30.35
C ALA A 125 -26.31 4.13 29.23
N VAL A 126 -25.98 2.88 29.61
CA VAL A 126 -25.68 1.79 28.67
C VAL A 126 -26.84 1.51 27.71
N LYS A 127 -28.08 1.74 28.14
CA LYS A 127 -29.28 1.61 27.30
C LYS A 127 -29.37 2.60 26.13
N ASP A 128 -28.64 3.72 26.22
CA ASP A 128 -28.65 4.79 25.22
C ASP A 128 -27.53 4.62 24.18
N LEU A 129 -26.63 3.63 24.37
CA LEU A 129 -25.53 3.30 23.48
C LEU A 129 -25.81 2.01 22.69
N LYS A 130 -25.53 2.03 21.38
CA LYS A 130 -25.63 0.84 20.51
C LYS A 130 -24.38 0.72 19.65
N ARG A 131 -24.06 -0.52 19.25
CA ARG A 131 -22.97 -0.81 18.31
C ARG A 131 -23.23 -0.07 16.99
N GLY A 132 -22.27 0.71 16.53
CA GLY A 132 -22.37 1.55 15.33
C GLY A 132 -22.55 3.05 15.57
N TYR A 133 -22.60 3.49 16.83
CA TYR A 133 -22.61 4.93 17.16
C TYR A 133 -21.18 5.50 17.02
N VAL A 134 -21.07 6.68 16.41
CA VAL A 134 -19.79 7.38 16.19
C VAL A 134 -19.67 8.51 17.20
N ALA A 135 -18.64 8.47 18.05
CA ALA A 135 -18.33 9.56 18.98
C ALA A 135 -17.58 10.68 18.25
N SER A 136 -17.98 11.94 18.49
CA SER A 136 -17.32 13.13 17.97
C SER A 136 -17.30 14.21 19.04
N ASN A 137 -16.40 15.19 18.91
CA ASN A 137 -16.40 16.38 19.75
C ASN A 137 -17.60 17.29 19.42
N SER A 138 -17.97 18.19 20.33
CA SER A 138 -19.10 19.12 20.15
C SER A 138 -18.94 20.09 18.96
N GLU A 139 -17.70 20.25 18.48
CA GLU A 139 -17.34 21.17 17.40
C GLU A 139 -17.26 20.49 16.02
N GLY A 140 -17.20 19.15 15.97
CA GLY A 140 -17.07 18.35 14.74
C GLY A 140 -18.34 17.57 14.45
N ARG A 141 -19.04 17.90 13.36
CA ARG A 141 -20.16 17.07 12.87
C ARG A 141 -19.61 15.74 12.33
N PRO A 142 -20.21 14.57 12.66
CA PRO A 142 -19.83 13.31 12.05
C PRO A 142 -20.11 13.37 10.55
N THR A 143 -19.10 13.01 9.75
CA THR A 143 -19.02 13.19 8.30
C THR A 143 -20.15 12.46 7.55
N GLN A 144 -20.94 13.21 6.77
CA GLN A 144 -21.76 12.66 5.68
C GLN A 144 -20.88 12.41 4.44
N GLN A 145 -21.20 11.33 3.73
CA GLN A 145 -20.52 10.74 2.56
C GLN A 145 -19.92 11.78 1.58
N ARG A 146 -18.61 11.67 1.31
CA ARG A 146 -17.87 12.64 0.49
C ARG A 146 -17.82 12.24 -1.00
N ARG A 147 -18.13 13.22 -1.88
CA ARG A 147 -18.21 13.15 -3.36
C ARG A 147 -16.89 12.76 -4.05
N GLN A 148 -17.02 12.11 -5.22
CA GLN A 148 -15.92 11.73 -6.14
C GLN A 148 -15.15 12.94 -6.70
N PRO A 149 -13.83 12.83 -6.98
CA PRO A 149 -13.04 13.91 -7.56
C PRO A 149 -13.13 13.99 -9.10
N ALA A 150 -12.91 15.21 -9.62
CA ALA A 150 -13.06 15.67 -11.01
C ALA A 150 -11.84 15.34 -11.93
N PRO A 151 -11.99 15.44 -13.27
CA PRO A 151 -11.06 14.85 -14.25
C PRO A 151 -9.88 15.76 -14.60
N GLY A 152 -8.70 15.17 -14.80
CA GLY A 152 -7.50 15.89 -15.24
C GLY A 152 -6.17 15.15 -15.09
N GLN A 153 -6.16 13.82 -15.05
CA GLN A 153 -4.92 13.02 -15.11
C GLN A 153 -4.80 12.39 -16.49
N ILE A 154 -3.57 12.35 -17.01
CA ILE A 154 -3.22 11.66 -18.27
C ILE A 154 -3.80 10.25 -18.20
N GLY A 155 -4.71 9.96 -19.11
CA GLY A 155 -5.76 8.98 -18.92
C GLY A 155 -5.28 7.53 -18.94
N ASN A 156 -6.05 6.68 -18.25
CA ASN A 156 -6.04 5.25 -18.44
C ASN A 156 -6.20 4.93 -19.94
N GLY A 157 -5.27 4.17 -20.51
CA GLY A 157 -5.27 3.82 -21.93
C GLY A 157 -5.02 2.32 -22.14
N PHE A 158 -5.64 1.75 -23.19
CA PHE A 158 -5.34 0.39 -23.63
C PHE A 158 -4.14 0.39 -24.57
N VAL A 159 -3.17 -0.49 -24.33
CA VAL A 159 -1.95 -0.61 -25.13
C VAL A 159 -1.75 -2.08 -25.52
N LYS A 160 -1.55 -2.35 -26.81
CA LYS A 160 -1.13 -3.68 -27.30
C LYS A 160 0.39 -3.81 -27.13
N MET A 161 0.84 -4.76 -26.32
CA MET A 161 2.26 -5.04 -26.10
C MET A 161 2.64 -6.37 -26.76
N ILE A 162 3.78 -6.38 -27.45
CA ILE A 162 4.35 -7.60 -28.05
C ILE A 162 5.70 -7.85 -27.37
N PRO A 163 5.87 -8.97 -26.66
CA PRO A 163 7.12 -9.25 -25.96
C PRO A 163 8.22 -9.65 -26.96
N THR A 164 9.42 -9.10 -26.80
CA THR A 164 10.59 -9.41 -27.65
C THR A 164 11.14 -10.82 -27.41
N ARG A 165 10.84 -11.41 -26.23
CA ARG A 165 11.25 -12.76 -25.83
C ARG A 165 10.00 -13.55 -25.41
N PRO A 166 9.99 -14.89 -25.55
CA PRO A 166 8.87 -15.70 -25.08
C PRO A 166 8.66 -15.48 -23.58
N MET A 167 7.42 -15.14 -23.21
CA MET A 167 7.00 -14.80 -21.86
C MET A 167 5.64 -15.44 -21.61
N VAL A 168 5.44 -15.98 -20.40
CA VAL A 168 4.15 -16.48 -19.95
C VAL A 168 3.42 -15.36 -19.23
N VAL A 169 2.21 -15.06 -19.69
CA VAL A 169 1.31 -14.07 -19.11
C VAL A 169 -0.11 -14.61 -19.20
N GLU A 170 -0.95 -14.26 -18.23
CA GLU A 170 -2.38 -14.63 -18.24
C GLU A 170 -3.26 -13.39 -18.09
N THR A 171 -4.56 -13.53 -18.35
CA THR A 171 -5.49 -12.43 -18.14
C THR A 171 -5.73 -12.22 -16.64
N PHE A 172 -5.94 -10.97 -16.22
CA PHE A 172 -6.15 -10.65 -14.81
C PHE A 172 -7.40 -11.28 -14.20
N SER A 173 -8.45 -11.44 -15.01
CA SER A 173 -9.69 -12.08 -14.58
C SER A 173 -9.50 -13.57 -14.30
N GLU A 174 -8.59 -14.23 -15.01
CA GLU A 174 -8.36 -15.67 -14.92
C GLU A 174 -7.29 -16.01 -13.88
N TYR A 175 -6.16 -15.28 -13.88
CA TYR A 175 -5.10 -15.49 -12.91
C TYR A 175 -4.44 -14.17 -12.49
N LEU A 176 -4.87 -13.65 -11.33
CA LEU A 176 -4.46 -12.34 -10.82
C LEU A 176 -2.93 -12.15 -10.70
N PRO A 177 -2.14 -13.14 -10.25
CA PRO A 177 -0.68 -12.96 -10.10
C PRO A 177 0.06 -12.76 -11.44
N LEU A 178 -0.40 -13.37 -12.53
CA LEU A 178 0.26 -13.28 -13.85
C LEU A 178 -0.37 -12.20 -14.75
N GLY A 179 -1.54 -11.67 -14.37
CA GLY A 179 -2.23 -10.60 -15.09
C GLY A 179 -1.81 -9.19 -14.72
N ARG A 180 -0.82 -9.01 -13.85
CA ARG A 180 -0.30 -7.69 -13.43
C ARG A 180 1.08 -7.45 -14.04
N SER A 181 1.32 -6.23 -14.54
CA SER A 181 2.60 -5.86 -15.13
C SER A 181 3.06 -4.49 -14.64
N ALA A 182 4.39 -4.36 -14.52
CA ALA A 182 5.05 -3.09 -14.25
C ALA A 182 6.04 -2.81 -15.38
N VAL A 183 5.88 -1.68 -16.06
CA VAL A 183 6.75 -1.23 -17.14
C VAL A 183 7.84 -0.37 -16.53
N ARG A 184 9.09 -0.75 -16.78
CA ARG A 184 10.27 -0.02 -16.29
C ARG A 184 11.14 0.45 -17.44
N ASP A 185 11.65 1.66 -17.31
CA ASP A 185 12.65 2.26 -18.19
C ASP A 185 13.74 2.90 -17.34
N MET A 186 15.01 2.74 -17.73
CA MET A 186 16.18 3.28 -17.02
C MET A 186 16.11 3.15 -15.48
N ARG A 187 15.76 1.96 -14.97
CA ARG A 187 15.59 1.65 -13.53
C ARG A 187 14.44 2.37 -12.82
N ARG A 188 13.54 3.04 -13.53
CA ARG A 188 12.36 3.70 -12.97
C ARG A 188 11.08 3.00 -13.44
N THR A 189 10.05 3.00 -12.61
CA THR A 189 8.72 2.51 -13.00
C THR A 189 7.98 3.60 -13.75
N VAL A 190 7.69 3.35 -15.03
CA VAL A 190 7.05 4.32 -15.94
C VAL A 190 5.54 4.13 -16.00
N ALA A 191 5.10 2.87 -15.97
CA ALA A 191 3.68 2.54 -16.01
C ALA A 191 3.40 1.24 -15.24
N VAL A 192 2.15 1.11 -14.83
CA VAL A 192 1.60 -0.06 -14.18
C VAL A 192 0.35 -0.46 -14.96
N GLY A 193 0.18 -1.76 -15.20
CA GLY A 193 -0.88 -2.25 -16.07
C GLY A 193 -1.45 -3.58 -15.60
N VAL A 194 -2.64 -3.85 -16.12
CA VAL A 194 -3.37 -5.09 -15.90
C VAL A 194 -3.72 -5.67 -17.28
N ILE A 195 -3.47 -6.95 -17.48
CA ILE A 195 -3.70 -7.64 -18.74
C ILE A 195 -5.19 -7.97 -18.86
N LYS A 196 -5.83 -7.39 -19.88
CA LYS A 196 -7.26 -7.58 -20.14
C LYS A 196 -7.54 -8.74 -21.10
N SER A 197 -6.73 -8.89 -22.15
CA SER A 197 -6.91 -9.90 -23.20
C SER A 197 -5.56 -10.34 -23.75
N LEU A 198 -5.49 -11.60 -24.21
CA LEU A 198 -4.27 -12.21 -24.75
C LEU A 198 -4.55 -12.90 -26.08
N GLU A 199 -3.68 -12.66 -27.06
CA GLU A 199 -3.58 -13.47 -28.28
C GLU A 199 -2.50 -14.53 -28.02
N LYS A 200 -2.92 -15.77 -27.71
CA LYS A 200 -1.99 -16.87 -27.47
C LYS A 200 -1.39 -17.31 -28.81
N LYS A 201 -0.07 -17.50 -28.86
CA LYS A 201 0.59 -18.07 -30.05
C LYS A 201 0.22 -19.56 -30.12
N ASP A 202 -0.16 -20.04 -31.30
CA ASP A 202 -0.51 -21.45 -31.48
C ASP A 202 0.66 -22.36 -31.08
N PRO A 203 0.42 -23.43 -30.30
CA PRO A 203 1.45 -24.39 -29.87
C PRO A 203 1.93 -25.31 -31.00
N THR A 204 1.61 -24.98 -32.26
CA THR A 204 1.85 -25.79 -33.45
C THR A 204 3.35 -25.86 -33.77
N GLY A 205 4.06 -26.72 -33.04
CA GLY A 205 5.51 -26.92 -33.17
C GLY A 205 6.20 -27.44 -31.91
N ASP A 206 5.54 -27.43 -30.75
CA ASP A 206 6.15 -27.91 -29.52
C ASP A 206 6.26 -29.44 -29.51
N LYS A 207 7.44 -29.96 -29.12
CA LYS A 207 7.69 -31.40 -29.02
C LYS A 207 6.83 -32.00 -27.91
N VAL A 208 5.66 -32.54 -28.28
CA VAL A 208 4.79 -33.28 -27.37
C VAL A 208 5.44 -34.61 -26.99
N THR A 209 5.72 -34.81 -25.70
CA THR A 209 6.23 -36.09 -25.18
C THR A 209 5.12 -37.14 -25.17
N LYS A 210 5.46 -38.43 -25.31
CA LYS A 210 4.47 -39.52 -25.33
C LYS A 210 3.56 -39.55 -24.09
N ALA A 211 4.04 -39.07 -22.94
CA ALA A 211 3.27 -38.99 -21.70
C ALA A 211 2.13 -37.95 -21.76
N SER A 212 2.32 -36.84 -22.47
CA SER A 212 1.33 -35.76 -22.59
C SER A 212 0.09 -36.15 -23.41
N LYS A 213 0.18 -37.17 -24.27
CA LYS A 213 -0.97 -37.65 -25.06
C LYS A 213 -1.99 -38.44 -24.24
N ASN A 214 -1.60 -38.98 -23.09
CA ASN A 214 -2.44 -39.84 -22.25
C ASN A 214 -3.04 -39.13 -21.02
N SER A 215 -2.61 -37.90 -20.73
CA SER A 215 -3.16 -37.13 -19.61
C SER A 215 -4.29 -36.20 -20.10
N SER A 216 -5.49 -36.74 -20.23
CA SER A 216 -6.70 -35.93 -20.30
C SER A 216 -7.04 -35.43 -18.88
N ILE A 217 -6.54 -34.26 -18.50
CA ILE A 217 -7.13 -33.54 -17.37
C ILE A 217 -8.39 -32.87 -17.92
N THR A 218 -9.52 -33.55 -17.77
CA THR A 218 -10.85 -32.96 -17.94
C THR A 218 -11.01 -31.92 -16.84
N THR A 219 -11.09 -30.65 -17.21
CA THR A 219 -11.60 -29.59 -16.32
C THR A 219 -13.01 -29.24 -16.77
#